data_AF-A0A2K3PC80-F1
#
_entry.id   AF-A0A2K3PC80-F1
#
_cell.length_a   1.000
_cell.length_b   1.000
_cell.length_c   1.000
_cell.angle_alpha   90.00
_cell.angle_beta   90.00
_cell.angle_gamma   90.00
#
_symmetry.space_group_name_H-M   'P 1'
#
loop_
_entity.id
_entity.type
_entity.pdbx_description
1 polymer ?
#
loop_
_entity_poly.entity_id
_entity_poly.type
_entity_poly.pdbx_seq_one_letter_code
_entity_poly.pdbx_strand_id
1 'polypeptide(L)'
;MSRYDATVEAYTPNGYYVSYDSWGNKEEVDPANIRPIQEGTVDALVEAERVAEATKQAIKRKIAQAASVDFQSRSLPAKLRIEPDDPEDVKVTKRKKIHAFKSKMRMEQLEVTQNKRQNAWQQFQTTKGKAKKIGFFSGRKRESIFKSPDDPQGKVGVTGSGKGLTEFQKREKHFHLKDGTIENDD
;
A
#
# COMPACT_ATOMS: atom_id res chain seq x y z
N MET A 1 33.63 22.21 34.20
CA MET A 1 33.45 21.03 35.07
C MET A 1 32.67 19.99 34.25
N SER A 2 33.37 18.97 33.74
CA SER A 2 32.75 17.91 32.95
C SER A 2 32.02 16.93 33.87
N ARG A 3 30.89 16.37 33.42
CA ARG A 3 30.16 15.30 34.12
C ARG A 3 30.06 14.10 33.19
N TYR A 4 30.10 12.91 33.78
CA TYR A 4 30.05 11.66 33.07
C TYR A 4 29.02 10.75 33.73
N ASP A 5 28.36 9.94 32.91
CA ASP A 5 27.43 8.93 33.40
C ASP A 5 28.22 7.74 33.95
N ALA A 6 27.82 7.27 35.13
CA ALA A 6 28.49 6.21 35.83
C ALA A 6 27.50 5.40 36.67
N THR A 7 27.75 4.10 36.78
CA THR A 7 26.98 3.16 37.57
C THR A 7 27.69 2.89 38.90
N VAL A 8 26.98 2.97 40.04
CA VAL A 8 27.54 2.68 41.37
C VAL A 8 27.59 1.17 41.57
N GLU A 9 28.80 0.61 41.74
CA GLU A 9 29.00 -0.83 41.95
C GLU A 9 29.05 -1.21 43.44
N ALA A 10 29.64 -0.37 44.29
CA ALA A 10 29.79 -0.64 45.71
C ALA A 10 29.82 0.64 46.57
N TYR A 11 29.48 0.49 47.85
CA TYR A 11 29.56 1.54 48.86
C TYR A 11 30.87 1.37 49.63
N THR A 12 31.69 2.41 49.69
CA THR A 12 32.94 2.42 50.46
C THR A 12 32.81 3.36 51.66
N PRO A 13 33.68 3.25 52.68
CA PRO A 13 33.64 4.16 53.84
C PRO A 13 33.88 5.64 53.48
N ASN A 14 34.61 5.91 52.38
CA ASN A 14 34.91 7.27 51.93
C ASN A 14 33.97 7.76 50.80
N GLY A 15 33.10 6.89 50.27
CA GLY A 15 32.19 7.28 49.20
C GLY A 15 31.58 6.13 48.43
N TYR A 16 31.68 6.21 47.10
CA TYR A 16 31.10 5.24 46.19
C TYR A 16 32.13 4.76 45.18
N TYR A 17 32.14 3.46 44.93
CA TYR A 17 32.90 2.88 43.84
C TYR A 17 32.05 2.89 42.57
N VAL A 18 32.43 3.71 41.59
CA VAL A 18 31.66 3.94 40.36
C VAL A 18 32.41 3.43 39.13
N SER A 19 31.66 2.91 38.16
CA SER A 19 32.16 2.54 36.84
C SER A 19 31.61 3.50 35.79
N TYR A 20 32.47 4.16 35.01
CA TYR A 20 32.03 5.08 33.97
C TYR A 20 31.59 4.32 32.70
N ASP A 21 30.35 4.53 32.26
CA ASP A 21 29.70 3.68 31.24
C ASP A 21 30.39 3.77 29.86
N SER A 22 31.01 4.92 29.54
CA SER A 22 31.66 5.14 28.24
C SER A 22 33.13 4.71 28.17
N TRP A 23 33.80 4.52 29.31
CA TRP A 23 35.24 4.22 29.35
C TRP A 23 35.58 2.92 30.09
N GLY A 24 34.67 2.37 30.89
CA GLY A 24 34.89 1.15 31.67
C GLY A 24 35.88 1.31 32.84
N ASN A 25 36.43 2.51 33.03
CA ASN A 25 37.29 2.83 34.15
C ASN A 25 36.47 2.86 35.44
N LYS A 26 37.08 2.40 36.54
CA LYS A 26 36.46 2.35 37.86
C LYS A 26 37.24 3.20 38.84
N GLU A 27 36.53 3.97 39.65
CA GLU A 27 37.15 4.94 40.56
C GLU A 27 36.30 5.09 41.82
N GLU A 28 36.96 5.40 42.94
CA GLU A 28 36.29 5.78 44.18
C GLU A 28 36.03 7.28 44.19
N VAL A 29 34.77 7.67 44.31
CA VAL A 29 34.33 9.07 44.20
C VAL A 29 33.57 9.50 45.46
N ASP A 30 33.87 10.71 45.93
CA ASP A 30 33.21 11.36 47.06
C ASP A 30 31.70 11.55 46.78
N PRO A 31 30.81 11.25 47.75
CA PRO A 31 29.37 11.52 47.66
C PRO A 31 29.00 12.92 47.17
N ALA A 32 29.78 13.95 47.51
CA ALA A 32 29.54 15.34 47.10
C ALA A 32 29.63 15.56 45.58
N ASN A 33 30.36 14.68 44.86
CA ASN A 33 30.54 14.76 43.41
C ASN A 33 29.55 13.92 42.61
N ILE A 34 28.72 13.11 43.29
CA ILE A 34 27.71 12.26 42.64
C ILE A 34 26.37 12.99 42.64
N ARG A 35 25.69 12.94 41.49
CA ARG A 35 24.37 13.53 41.31
C ARG A 35 23.44 12.46 40.76
N PRO A 36 22.19 12.36 41.24
CA PRO A 36 21.22 11.46 40.65
C PRO A 36 21.00 11.84 39.19
N ILE A 37 21.00 10.83 38.32
CA ILE A 37 20.63 10.99 36.92
C ILE A 37 19.16 11.42 36.91
N GLN A 38 18.86 12.56 36.29
CA GLN A 38 17.46 12.95 36.10
C GLN A 38 16.85 12.01 35.07
N GLU A 39 16.15 10.98 35.52
CA GLU A 39 15.30 10.06 34.72
C GLU A 39 14.09 10.77 34.06
N GLY A 40 14.23 12.07 33.74
CA GLY A 40 13.19 12.92 33.16
C GLY A 40 13.24 13.01 31.64
N THR A 41 14.28 12.51 30.99
CA THR A 41 14.23 12.22 29.56
C THR A 41 13.64 10.83 29.39
N VAL A 42 12.34 10.70 29.67
CA VAL A 42 11.54 9.68 28.99
C VAL A 42 11.84 9.84 27.51
N ASP A 43 12.60 8.91 26.95
CA ASP A 43 13.06 8.95 25.56
C ASP A 43 11.83 9.08 24.67
N ALA A 44 11.49 10.31 24.27
CA ALA A 44 10.35 10.59 23.40
C ALA A 44 10.44 9.78 22.11
N LEU A 45 11.66 9.36 21.75
CA LEU A 45 11.96 8.43 20.67
C LEU A 45 11.45 7.00 20.94
N VAL A 46 11.63 6.47 22.16
CA VAL A 46 11.19 5.11 22.54
C VAL A 46 9.66 5.03 22.61
N GLU A 47 9.00 6.04 23.17
CA GLU A 47 7.52 6.09 23.17
C GLU A 47 6.95 6.31 21.76
N ALA A 48 7.60 7.15 20.93
CA ALA A 48 7.22 7.30 19.53
C ALA A 48 7.39 5.99 18.74
N GLU A 49 8.45 5.22 19.01
CA GLU A 49 8.68 3.92 18.40
C GLU A 49 7.60 2.91 18.81
N ARG A 50 7.24 2.85 20.09
CA ARG A 50 6.16 2.00 20.61
C ARG A 50 4.81 2.33 19.97
N VAL A 51 4.48 3.62 19.81
CA VAL A 51 3.24 4.05 19.15
C VAL A 51 3.27 3.72 17.65
N ALA A 52 4.41 3.93 16.98
CA ALA A 52 4.59 3.57 15.58
C ALA A 52 4.45 2.05 15.37
N GLU A 53 4.97 1.24 16.29
CA GLU A 53 4.83 -0.21 16.21
C GLU A 53 3.38 -0.65 16.46
N ALA A 54 2.72 -0.09 17.46
CA ALA A 54 1.31 -0.36 17.73
C ALA A 54 0.40 -0.04 16.53
N THR A 55 0.65 1.09 15.86
CA THR A 55 -0.11 1.47 14.65
C THR A 55 0.17 0.54 13.47
N LYS A 56 1.44 0.15 13.24
CA LYS A 56 1.80 -0.87 12.23
C LYS A 56 1.09 -2.20 12.49
N GLN A 57 1.08 -2.67 13.75
CA GLN A 57 0.41 -3.91 14.12
C GLN A 57 -1.11 -3.81 13.95
N ALA A 58 -1.73 -2.68 14.32
CA ALA A 58 -3.16 -2.44 14.11
C ALA A 58 -3.54 -2.45 12.62
N ILE A 59 -2.74 -1.81 11.77
CA ILE A 59 -2.93 -1.82 10.31
C ILE A 59 -2.81 -3.26 9.78
N LYS A 60 -1.79 -4.01 10.21
CA LYS A 60 -1.61 -5.41 9.80
C LYS A 60 -2.82 -6.28 10.19
N ARG A 61 -3.34 -6.12 11.41
CA ARG A 61 -4.57 -6.82 11.86
C ARG A 61 -5.78 -6.44 11.02
N LYS A 62 -5.95 -5.15 10.72
CA LYS A 62 -7.06 -4.67 9.88
C LYS A 62 -6.99 -5.22 8.45
N ILE A 63 -5.79 -5.29 7.86
CA ILE A 63 -5.57 -5.89 6.55
C ILE A 63 -5.91 -7.38 6.58
N ALA A 64 -5.46 -8.12 7.60
CA ALA A 64 -5.77 -9.54 7.74
C ALA A 64 -7.28 -9.79 7.89
N GLN A 65 -7.98 -8.97 8.70
CA GLN A 65 -9.43 -9.05 8.84
C GLN A 65 -10.13 -8.74 7.51
N ALA A 66 -9.75 -7.67 6.81
CA ALA A 66 -10.32 -7.33 5.50
C ALA A 66 -10.12 -8.47 4.48
N ALA A 67 -8.92 -9.06 4.41
CA ALA A 67 -8.62 -10.19 3.54
C ALA A 67 -9.50 -11.41 3.86
N SER A 68 -9.77 -11.68 5.15
CA SER A 68 -10.65 -12.78 5.55
C SER A 68 -12.11 -12.54 5.16
N VAL A 69 -12.61 -11.30 5.31
CA VAL A 69 -13.99 -10.93 4.96
C VAL A 69 -14.22 -11.00 3.45
N ASP A 70 -13.25 -10.53 2.66
CA ASP A 70 -13.27 -10.61 1.19
C ASP A 70 -13.30 -12.07 0.70
N PHE A 71 -12.61 -12.99 1.39
CA PHE A 71 -12.63 -14.40 1.04
C PHE A 71 -13.98 -15.07 1.36
N GLN A 72 -14.57 -14.76 2.53
CA GLN A 72 -15.87 -15.32 2.92
C GLN A 72 -17.00 -14.84 2.02
N SER A 73 -17.01 -13.55 1.65
CA SER A 73 -18.01 -12.99 0.73
C SER A 73 -17.92 -13.64 -0.66
N ARG A 74 -16.73 -14.05 -1.10
CA ARG A 74 -16.52 -14.73 -2.40
C ARG A 74 -16.92 -16.21 -2.40
N SER A 75 -17.04 -16.85 -1.24
CA SER A 75 -17.38 -18.27 -1.15
C SER A 75 -18.84 -18.54 -1.54
N LEU A 76 -19.14 -19.70 -2.12
CA LEU A 76 -20.53 -20.07 -2.44
C LEU A 76 -21.33 -20.26 -1.13
N PRO A 77 -22.52 -19.65 -1.01
CA PRO A 77 -23.37 -19.81 0.17
C PRO A 77 -23.65 -21.27 0.47
N ALA A 78 -23.62 -21.66 1.74
CA ALA A 78 -23.82 -23.04 2.18
C ALA A 78 -25.13 -23.66 1.64
N LYS A 79 -26.20 -22.85 1.54
CA LYS A 79 -27.52 -23.26 1.02
C LYS A 79 -27.55 -23.60 -0.48
N LEU A 80 -26.55 -23.16 -1.25
CA LEU A 80 -26.43 -23.42 -2.68
C LEU A 80 -25.39 -24.51 -2.99
N ARG A 81 -24.82 -25.17 -1.99
CA ARG A 81 -23.94 -26.32 -2.21
C ARG A 81 -24.77 -27.52 -2.71
N ILE A 82 -24.20 -28.23 -3.68
CA ILE A 82 -24.81 -29.41 -4.28
C ILE A 82 -24.24 -30.60 -3.53
N GLU A 83 -25.11 -31.37 -2.88
CA GLU A 83 -24.73 -32.63 -2.26
C GLU A 83 -24.85 -33.77 -3.29
N PRO A 84 -24.00 -34.81 -3.23
CA PRO A 84 -24.03 -35.92 -4.17
C PRO A 84 -25.34 -36.72 -4.13
N ASP A 85 -26.05 -36.72 -2.99
CA ASP A 85 -27.32 -37.44 -2.77
C ASP A 85 -28.57 -36.70 -3.26
N ASP A 86 -28.45 -35.45 -3.73
CA ASP A 86 -29.62 -34.69 -4.22
C ASP A 86 -30.20 -35.29 -5.52
N PRO A 87 -31.53 -35.23 -5.75
CA PRO A 87 -32.15 -35.63 -7.01
C PRO A 87 -31.68 -34.71 -8.15
N GLU A 88 -31.57 -35.26 -9.37
CA GLU A 88 -30.96 -34.55 -10.52
C GLU A 88 -31.63 -33.20 -10.83
N ASP A 89 -32.94 -33.06 -10.64
CA ASP A 89 -33.66 -31.80 -10.86
C ASP A 89 -33.25 -30.71 -9.84
N VAL A 90 -33.04 -31.08 -8.58
CA VAL A 90 -32.51 -30.18 -7.55
C VAL A 90 -31.05 -29.80 -7.84
N LYS A 91 -30.25 -30.73 -8.37
CA LYS A 91 -28.87 -30.44 -8.80
C LYS A 91 -28.85 -29.45 -9.96
N VAL A 92 -29.69 -29.61 -10.99
CA VAL A 92 -29.78 -28.67 -12.13
C VAL A 92 -30.18 -27.27 -11.66
N THR A 93 -31.20 -27.16 -10.81
CA THR A 93 -31.65 -25.86 -10.30
C THR A 93 -30.59 -25.18 -9.43
N LYS A 94 -29.92 -25.93 -8.54
CA LYS A 94 -28.77 -25.42 -7.76
C LYS A 94 -27.61 -25.00 -8.66
N ARG A 95 -27.24 -25.77 -9.70
CA ARG A 95 -26.20 -25.41 -10.69
C ARG A 95 -26.51 -24.07 -11.37
N LYS A 96 -27.75 -23.85 -11.81
CA LYS A 96 -28.20 -22.59 -12.40
C LYS A 96 -28.07 -21.42 -11.42
N LYS A 97 -28.48 -21.60 -10.16
CA LYS A 97 -28.35 -20.58 -9.10
C LYS A 97 -26.89 -20.27 -8.75
N ILE A 98 -26.02 -21.28 -8.69
CA ILE A 98 -24.58 -21.11 -8.51
C ILE A 98 -23.99 -20.29 -9.67
N HIS A 99 -24.36 -20.60 -10.91
CA HIS A 99 -23.89 -19.86 -12.07
C HIS A 99 -24.31 -18.39 -12.03
N ALA A 100 -25.58 -18.12 -11.74
CA ALA A 100 -26.10 -16.76 -11.58
C ALA A 100 -25.37 -15.99 -10.47
N PHE A 101 -25.16 -16.63 -9.32
CA PHE A 101 -24.40 -16.06 -8.20
C PHE A 101 -22.95 -15.74 -8.59
N LYS A 102 -22.22 -16.71 -9.17
CA LYS A 102 -20.84 -16.50 -9.64
C LYS A 102 -20.76 -15.38 -10.68
N SER A 103 -21.75 -15.28 -11.57
CA SER A 103 -21.82 -14.23 -12.57
C SER A 103 -22.00 -12.84 -11.94
N LYS A 104 -22.96 -12.71 -11.00
CA LYS A 104 -23.18 -11.47 -10.25
C LYS A 104 -21.91 -11.02 -9.52
N MET A 105 -21.24 -11.96 -8.84
CA MET A 105 -20.00 -11.66 -8.11
C MET A 105 -18.84 -11.28 -9.03
N ARG A 106 -18.82 -11.75 -10.28
CA ARG A 106 -17.82 -11.31 -11.27
C ARG A 106 -18.08 -9.86 -11.72
N MET A 107 -19.34 -9.51 -11.93
CA MET A 107 -19.75 -8.15 -12.31
C MET A 107 -19.42 -7.14 -11.21
N GLU A 108 -19.75 -7.45 -9.96
CA GLU A 108 -19.42 -6.61 -8.80
C GLU A 108 -17.91 -6.39 -8.65
N GLN A 109 -17.10 -7.44 -8.87
CA GLN A 109 -15.65 -7.31 -8.83
C GLN A 109 -15.11 -6.39 -9.93
N LEU A 110 -15.66 -6.48 -11.14
CA LEU A 110 -15.33 -5.57 -12.24
C LEU A 110 -15.74 -4.13 -11.89
N GLU A 111 -16.92 -3.91 -11.31
CA GLU A 111 -17.38 -2.59 -10.87
C GLU A 111 -16.47 -1.99 -9.80
N VAL A 112 -16.10 -2.76 -8.77
CA VAL A 112 -15.16 -2.31 -7.72
C VAL A 112 -13.81 -1.93 -8.32
N THR A 113 -13.28 -2.71 -9.27
CA THR A 113 -12.00 -2.37 -9.92
C THR A 113 -12.09 -1.11 -10.78
N GLN A 114 -13.20 -0.91 -11.49
CA GLN A 114 -13.46 0.32 -12.25
C GLN A 114 -13.62 1.53 -11.32
N ASN A 115 -14.39 1.41 -10.25
CA ASN A 115 -14.60 2.45 -9.25
C ASN A 115 -13.29 2.83 -8.54
N LYS A 116 -12.45 1.86 -8.17
CA LYS A 116 -11.09 2.11 -7.65
C LYS A 116 -10.24 2.91 -8.65
N ARG A 117 -10.29 2.57 -9.94
CA ARG A 117 -9.57 3.29 -10.99
C ARG A 117 -10.10 4.71 -11.16
N GLN A 118 -11.42 4.90 -11.13
CA GLN A 118 -12.05 6.22 -11.21
C GLN A 118 -11.69 7.10 -10.00
N ASN A 119 -11.78 6.56 -8.78
CA ASN A 119 -11.38 7.26 -7.56
C ASN A 119 -9.89 7.62 -7.59
N ALA A 120 -9.01 6.69 -7.99
CA ALA A 120 -7.59 6.97 -8.13
C ALA A 120 -7.32 8.09 -9.16
N TRP A 121 -8.06 8.11 -10.27
CA TRP A 121 -7.97 9.17 -11.27
C TRP A 121 -8.42 10.53 -10.74
N GLN A 122 -9.52 10.58 -9.99
CA GLN A 122 -9.99 11.81 -9.33
C GLN A 122 -8.98 12.30 -8.27
N GLN A 123 -8.39 11.39 -7.49
CA GLN A 123 -7.33 11.73 -6.53
C GLN A 123 -6.08 12.27 -7.23
N PHE A 124 -5.68 11.69 -8.36
CA PHE A 124 -4.56 12.19 -9.17
C PHE A 124 -4.84 13.60 -9.72
N GLN A 125 -6.04 13.84 -10.22
CA GLN A 125 -6.48 15.16 -10.69
C GLN A 125 -6.45 16.21 -9.57
N THR A 126 -6.97 15.88 -8.39
CA THR A 126 -7.05 16.82 -7.25
C THR A 126 -5.71 17.04 -6.53
N THR A 127 -4.84 16.03 -6.52
CA THR A 127 -3.51 16.10 -5.91
C THR A 127 -2.56 17.00 -6.70
N LYS A 128 -2.70 17.05 -8.04
CA LYS A 128 -1.90 17.93 -8.92
C LYS A 128 -2.06 19.43 -8.61
N GLY A 129 -3.16 19.85 -7.98
CA GLY A 129 -3.44 21.27 -7.69
C GLY A 129 -3.18 21.72 -6.25
N LYS A 130 -3.10 20.81 -5.27
CA LYS A 130 -3.07 21.17 -3.84
C LYS A 130 -1.73 20.96 -3.14
N ALA A 131 -0.78 20.25 -3.76
CA ALA A 131 0.53 20.00 -3.16
C ALA A 131 1.57 21.09 -3.49
N LYS A 132 1.34 22.33 -3.06
CA LYS A 132 2.46 23.21 -2.68
C LYS A 132 2.92 22.82 -1.27
N LYS A 133 3.44 21.61 -1.12
CA LYS A 133 4.19 21.25 0.10
C LYS A 133 5.58 21.86 -0.09
N ILE A 134 5.79 23.03 0.51
CA ILE A 134 7.07 23.75 0.53
C ILE A 134 8.14 22.76 0.99
N GLY A 135 9.07 22.41 0.10
CA GLY A 135 10.29 21.68 0.47
C GLY A 135 10.74 20.47 -0.38
N PHE A 136 9.95 19.91 -1.32
CA PHE A 136 10.34 18.63 -1.97
C PHE A 136 10.72 18.68 -3.47
N PHE A 137 10.71 19.84 -4.15
CA PHE A 137 11.01 19.88 -5.60
C PHE A 137 11.78 21.12 -6.09
N SER A 138 12.62 21.76 -5.26
CA SER A 138 13.44 22.89 -5.73
C SER A 138 14.67 22.48 -6.56
N GLY A 139 14.93 21.20 -6.80
CA GLY A 139 16.19 20.73 -7.40
C GLY A 139 16.13 20.09 -8.80
N ARG A 140 14.97 19.95 -9.45
CA ARG A 140 14.90 19.37 -10.81
C ARG A 140 14.80 20.46 -11.87
N LYS A 141 15.75 20.48 -12.81
CA LYS A 141 15.86 21.41 -13.94
C LYS A 141 14.48 21.66 -14.61
N ARG A 142 14.16 22.94 -14.84
CA ARG A 142 12.96 23.44 -15.56
C ARG A 142 13.04 23.20 -17.09
N GLU A 143 13.63 22.10 -17.52
CA GLU A 143 13.65 21.75 -18.93
C GLU A 143 12.35 21.01 -19.27
N SER A 144 11.66 21.48 -20.32
CA SER A 144 10.41 20.88 -20.77
C SER A 144 10.67 19.43 -21.17
N ILE A 145 9.82 18.50 -20.73
CA ILE A 145 9.80 17.11 -21.21
C ILE A 145 9.49 16.99 -22.72
N PHE A 146 9.12 18.10 -23.35
CA PHE A 146 8.94 18.26 -24.80
C PHE A 146 10.00 19.17 -25.43
N LYS A 147 11.08 19.52 -24.71
CA LYS A 147 12.19 20.27 -25.30
C LYS A 147 12.82 19.38 -26.36
N SER A 148 12.79 19.82 -27.61
CA SER A 148 13.46 19.15 -28.71
C SER A 148 14.95 18.99 -28.38
N PRO A 149 15.52 17.78 -28.52
CA PRO A 149 16.97 17.59 -28.47
C PRO A 149 17.65 18.40 -29.57
N ASP A 150 18.86 18.88 -29.33
CA ASP A 150 19.64 19.67 -30.31
C ASP A 150 20.22 18.81 -31.46
N ASP A 151 19.98 17.48 -31.45
CA ASP A 151 20.42 16.52 -32.44
C ASP A 151 19.30 16.25 -33.47
N PRO A 152 19.54 16.36 -34.80
CA PRO A 152 18.54 16.12 -35.85
C PRO A 152 17.86 14.74 -35.82
N GLN A 153 18.48 13.73 -35.19
CA GLN A 153 17.89 12.39 -34.98
C GLN A 153 17.20 12.22 -33.61
N GLY A 154 17.14 13.27 -32.78
CA GLY A 154 16.63 13.24 -31.41
C GLY A 154 15.17 12.87 -31.30
N LYS A 155 14.86 11.59 -31.05
CA LYS A 155 13.49 11.13 -30.79
C LYS A 155 13.03 11.55 -29.39
N VAL A 156 12.01 12.40 -29.34
CA VAL A 156 11.26 12.70 -28.12
C VAL A 156 10.33 11.53 -27.78
N GLY A 157 10.49 10.94 -26.60
CA GLY A 157 9.67 9.83 -26.14
C GLY A 157 9.68 9.72 -24.62
N VAL A 158 8.61 9.16 -24.06
CA VAL A 158 8.53 8.80 -22.64
C VAL A 158 9.46 7.61 -22.40
N THR A 159 10.75 7.88 -22.19
CA THR A 159 11.70 6.87 -21.76
C THR A 159 11.46 6.58 -20.28
N GLY A 160 10.99 5.36 -19.98
CA GLY A 160 10.94 4.86 -18.58
C GLY A 160 9.69 4.11 -18.14
N SER A 161 8.65 3.94 -18.97
CA SER A 161 7.56 3.02 -18.65
C SER A 161 7.61 1.84 -19.60
N GLY A 162 8.28 0.76 -19.19
CA GLY A 162 8.45 -0.50 -19.94
C GLY A 162 7.15 -1.29 -20.16
N LYS A 163 6.00 -0.61 -20.29
CA LYS A 163 4.74 -1.19 -20.73
C LYS A 163 4.60 -0.84 -22.21
N GLY A 164 5.04 -1.75 -23.08
CA GLY A 164 4.75 -1.66 -24.51
C GLY A 164 3.26 -1.36 -24.72
N LEU A 165 2.95 -0.45 -25.64
CA LEU A 165 1.59 -0.18 -26.05
C LEU A 165 1.01 -1.51 -26.54
N THR A 166 -0.02 -2.03 -25.86
CA THR A 166 -0.70 -3.25 -26.31
C THR A 166 -1.16 -3.04 -27.74
N GLU A 167 -0.75 -3.92 -28.65
CA GLU A 167 -1.15 -3.85 -30.04
C GLU A 167 -2.68 -3.95 -30.13
N PHE A 168 -3.31 -2.84 -30.49
CA PHE A 168 -4.75 -2.83 -30.70
C PHE A 168 -5.03 -3.64 -31.97
N GLN A 169 -5.70 -4.78 -31.82
CA GLN A 169 -6.34 -5.44 -32.96
C GLN A 169 -7.25 -4.41 -33.64
N LYS A 170 -6.95 -4.14 -34.91
CA LYS A 170 -7.71 -3.22 -35.76
C LYS A 170 -9.17 -3.71 -35.74
N ARG A 171 -10.09 -2.87 -35.24
CA ARG A 171 -11.52 -3.23 -35.21
C ARG A 171 -11.97 -3.44 -36.65
N GLU A 172 -12.35 -4.67 -36.96
CA GLU A 172 -12.97 -5.02 -38.24
C GLU A 172 -14.35 -4.36 -38.29
N LYS A 173 -14.67 -3.66 -39.38
CA LYS A 173 -15.97 -3.03 -39.54
C LYS A 173 -16.97 -4.11 -39.96
N HIS A 174 -18.00 -4.35 -39.14
CA HIS A 174 -19.13 -5.17 -39.56
C HIS A 174 -19.91 -4.43 -40.65
N PHE A 175 -19.72 -4.86 -41.90
CA PHE A 175 -20.56 -4.46 -43.02
C PHE A 175 -21.92 -5.13 -42.83
N HIS A 176 -22.95 -4.33 -42.60
CA HIS A 176 -24.33 -4.82 -42.72
C HIS A 176 -24.63 -4.81 -44.22
N LEU A 177 -24.49 -5.96 -44.88
CA LEU A 177 -25.11 -6.14 -46.19
C LEU A 177 -26.61 -6.04 -45.97
N LYS A 178 -27.19 -4.95 -46.46
CA LYS A 178 -28.62 -4.78 -46.53
C LYS A 178 -29.08 -5.60 -47.72
N ASP A 179 -29.36 -6.87 -47.46
CA ASP A 179 -29.96 -7.78 -48.42
C ASP A 179 -31.43 -7.37 -48.59
N GLY A 180 -31.87 -7.21 -49.85
CA GLY A 180 -33.25 -6.91 -50.17
C GLY A 180 -33.42 -5.86 -51.26
N THR A 181 -33.31 -6.28 -52.51
CA THR A 181 -34.33 -6.08 -53.55
C THR A 181 -34.14 -7.16 -54.62
N ILE A 182 -35.02 -8.17 -54.63
CA ILE A 182 -35.24 -9.05 -55.79
C ILE A 182 -36.29 -8.33 -56.64
N GLU A 183 -35.88 -7.65 -57.71
CA GLU A 183 -36.77 -7.34 -58.83
C GLU A 183 -36.77 -8.58 -59.73
N ASN A 184 -37.89 -9.29 -59.80
CA ASN A 184 -38.19 -10.23 -60.88
C ASN A 184 -39.06 -9.46 -61.88
N ASP A 185 -38.50 -9.14 -63.04
CA ASP A 185 -39.24 -8.80 -64.26
C ASP A 185 -38.79 -9.79 -65.35
N ASP A 186 -39.64 -10.78 -65.64
CA ASP A 186 -39.95 -11.34 -66.97
C ASP A 186 -41.32 -12.02 -66.92
#